data_AF-A0A532T6L7-F1
#
_entry.id   AF-A0A532T6L7-F1
#
_cell.length_a   1.000
_cell.length_b   1.000
_cell.length_c   1.000
_cell.angle_alpha   90.00
_cell.angle_beta   90.00
_cell.angle_gamma   90.00
#
_symmetry.space_group_name_H-M   'P 1'
#
loop_
_entity.id
_entity.type
_entity.pdbx_description
1 polymer ?
#
loop_
_entity_poly.entity_id
_entity_poly.type
_entity_poly.pdbx_seq_one_letter_code
_entity_poly.pdbx_strand_id
1 'polypeptide(L)'
;MEEFTINEYLSLRLEDETTNIYVNNKKILRCKYILIDIPIETLDNDEFESIDEYIDEYKKVEAETKEKAKKLPPDVEFWGHCSNLHYWHLQQYDTNIIHHELAFPLLKALTKAGDLIAKARFKDEIAK
;
A
#
# COMPACT_ATOMS: atom_id res chain seq x y z
N MET A 1 -9.01 -14.40 -13.00
CA MET A 1 -8.14 -13.22 -12.95
C MET A 1 -9.04 -12.07 -12.56
N GLU A 2 -8.81 -11.50 -11.38
CA GLU A 2 -9.56 -10.34 -10.90
C GLU A 2 -8.72 -9.09 -11.13
N GLU A 3 -9.35 -8.03 -11.63
CA GLU A 3 -8.73 -6.74 -11.88
C GLU A 3 -9.58 -5.65 -11.25
N PHE A 4 -8.91 -4.69 -10.63
CA PHE A 4 -9.54 -3.52 -10.05
C PHE A 4 -8.81 -2.26 -10.51
N THR A 5 -9.54 -1.39 -11.21
CA THR A 5 -9.02 -0.12 -11.70
C THR A 5 -9.35 0.99 -10.70
N ILE A 6 -8.33 1.67 -10.18
CA ILE A 6 -8.51 2.80 -9.27
C ILE A 6 -8.72 4.09 -10.05
N ASN A 7 -7.90 4.30 -11.09
CA ASN A 7 -8.02 5.43 -12.01
C ASN A 7 -7.41 5.09 -13.38
N GLU A 8 -7.30 6.06 -14.28
CA GLU A 8 -6.78 5.87 -15.63
C GLU A 8 -5.32 5.35 -15.69
N TYR A 9 -4.54 5.56 -14.64
CA TYR A 9 -3.15 5.11 -14.54
C TYR A 9 -2.98 3.89 -13.64
N LEU A 10 -3.71 3.78 -12.53
CA LEU A 10 -3.48 2.84 -11.45
C LEU A 10 -4.50 1.69 -11.44
N SER A 11 -4.00 0.45 -11.42
CA SER A 11 -4.81 -0.76 -11.26
C SER A 11 -4.09 -1.84 -10.44
N LEU A 12 -4.88 -2.76 -9.89
CA LEU A 12 -4.41 -3.98 -9.23
C LEU A 12 -4.94 -5.20 -9.97
N ARG A 13 -4.15 -6.27 -9.99
CA ARG A 13 -4.56 -7.58 -10.54
C ARG A 13 -4.18 -8.70 -9.59
N LEU A 14 -5.09 -9.64 -9.39
CA LEU A 14 -4.82 -10.90 -8.70
C LEU A 14 -4.38 -11.95 -9.73
N GLU A 15 -3.09 -12.27 -9.70
CA GLU A 15 -2.42 -13.19 -10.62
C GLU A 15 -1.58 -14.18 -9.81
N ASP A 16 -1.80 -15.49 -10.02
CA ASP A 16 -1.10 -16.56 -9.30
C ASP A 16 -1.12 -16.38 -7.76
N GLU A 17 -2.34 -16.19 -7.21
CA GLU A 17 -2.59 -15.93 -5.79
C GLU A 17 -1.88 -14.68 -5.23
N THR A 18 -1.37 -13.81 -6.11
CA THR A 18 -0.56 -12.66 -5.74
C THR A 18 -1.17 -11.38 -6.27
N THR A 19 -1.33 -10.38 -5.40
CA THR A 19 -1.77 -9.05 -5.80
C THR A 19 -0.62 -8.24 -6.38
N ASN A 20 -0.75 -7.84 -7.64
CA ASN A 20 0.23 -7.05 -8.38
C ASN A 20 -0.33 -5.66 -8.69
N ILE A 21 0.53 -4.64 -8.60
CA ILE A 21 0.15 -3.25 -8.87
C ILE A 21 0.74 -2.80 -10.20
N TYR A 22 -0.11 -2.15 -10.99
CA TYR A 22 0.17 -1.68 -12.33
C TYR A 22 -0.03 -0.17 -12.42
N VAL A 23 0.94 0.52 -13.03
CA VAL A 23 0.80 1.92 -13.44
C VAL A 23 1.00 2.04 -14.93
N ASN A 24 0.03 2.63 -15.63
CA ASN A 24 -0.01 2.74 -17.09
C ASN A 24 0.23 1.37 -17.75
N ASN A 25 -0.50 0.34 -17.26
CA ASN A 25 -0.39 -1.06 -17.68
C ASN A 25 0.99 -1.71 -17.49
N LYS A 26 1.91 -1.08 -16.75
CA LYS A 26 3.21 -1.65 -16.42
C LYS A 26 3.24 -2.11 -14.97
N LYS A 27 3.52 -3.39 -14.77
CA LYS A 27 3.75 -3.96 -13.43
C LYS A 27 4.93 -3.23 -12.79
N ILE A 28 4.72 -2.68 -11.62
CA ILE A 28 5.74 -1.92 -10.89
C ILE A 28 6.09 -2.56 -9.56
N LEU A 29 5.12 -3.17 -8.88
CA LEU A 29 5.30 -3.70 -7.54
C LEU A 29 4.42 -4.94 -7.33
N ARG A 30 4.87 -5.81 -6.43
CA ARG A 30 4.04 -6.80 -5.76
C ARG A 30 3.61 -6.21 -4.42
N CYS A 31 2.34 -6.27 -4.08
CA CYS A 31 1.92 -5.85 -2.74
C CYS A 31 2.38 -6.90 -1.71
N LYS A 32 2.98 -6.46 -0.61
CA LYS A 32 3.52 -7.36 0.43
C LYS A 32 2.76 -7.31 1.75
N TYR A 33 1.98 -6.25 2.00
CA TYR A 33 1.37 -5.99 3.30
C TYR A 33 -0.03 -5.40 3.13
N ILE A 34 -1.00 -5.99 3.82
CA ILE A 34 -2.35 -5.45 3.96
C ILE A 34 -2.38 -4.69 5.28
N LEU A 35 -2.70 -3.38 5.25
CA LEU A 35 -2.85 -2.58 6.47
C LEU A 35 -3.95 -3.09 7.41
N ILE A 36 -4.94 -3.80 6.87
CA ILE A 36 -6.11 -4.32 7.61
C ILE A 36 -5.76 -5.61 8.39
N ASP A 37 -4.68 -6.31 8.03
CA ASP A 37 -4.31 -7.61 8.62
C ASP A 37 -3.26 -7.47 9.74
N ILE A 38 -2.85 -6.24 10.05
CA ILE A 38 -1.99 -6.01 11.22
C ILE A 38 -2.93 -6.03 12.43
N PRO A 39 -2.76 -6.97 13.38
CA PRO A 39 -3.66 -7.08 14.52
C PRO A 39 -3.56 -5.82 15.37
N ILE A 40 -4.60 -4.99 15.32
CA ILE A 40 -4.79 -3.83 16.21
C ILE A 40 -4.76 -4.28 17.70
N GLU A 41 -5.03 -5.56 17.97
CA GLU A 41 -5.09 -6.10 19.33
C GLU A 41 -3.71 -6.41 19.95
N THR A 42 -2.62 -6.47 19.17
CA THR A 42 -1.29 -6.86 19.71
C THR A 42 -0.40 -5.69 20.11
N LEU A 43 -0.74 -4.48 19.70
CA LEU A 43 0.05 -3.27 19.92
C LEU A 43 -0.94 -2.16 20.29
N ASP A 44 -0.74 -1.48 21.42
CA ASP A 44 -1.60 -0.36 21.81
C ASP A 44 -1.48 0.74 20.74
N ASN A 45 -2.52 0.90 19.92
CA ASN A 45 -2.54 1.85 18.80
C ASN A 45 -2.23 3.30 19.21
N ASP A 46 -2.43 3.65 20.49
CA ASP A 46 -2.15 4.96 21.04
C ASP A 46 -0.63 5.24 21.19
N GLU A 47 0.23 4.24 21.00
CA GLU A 47 1.69 4.40 21.09
C GLU A 47 2.37 4.80 19.77
N PHE A 48 1.68 4.74 18.63
CA PHE A 48 2.29 4.96 17.32
C PHE A 48 1.86 6.30 16.71
N GLU A 49 2.83 7.10 16.28
CA GLU A 49 2.58 8.40 15.67
C GLU A 49 2.25 8.29 14.17
N SER A 50 2.53 7.14 13.55
CA SER A 50 2.31 6.93 12.11
C SER A 50 2.10 5.46 11.72
N ILE A 51 1.47 5.27 10.55
CA ILE A 51 1.34 3.95 9.91
C ILE A 51 2.71 3.34 9.59
N ASP A 52 3.71 4.17 9.24
CA ASP A 52 5.07 3.72 8.98
C ASP A 52 5.70 3.11 10.24
N GLU A 53 5.63 3.84 11.36
CA GLU A 53 6.16 3.38 12.64
C GLU A 53 5.51 2.07 13.08
N TYR A 54 4.19 1.98 12.96
CA TYR A 54 3.43 0.79 13.31
C TYR A 54 3.82 -0.44 12.48
N ILE A 55 3.93 -0.29 11.15
CA ILE A 55 4.36 -1.39 10.26
C ILE A 55 5.81 -1.79 10.55
N ASP A 56 6.70 -0.82 10.76
CA ASP A 56 8.10 -1.11 11.02
C ASP A 56 8.30 -1.82 12.35
N GLU A 57 7.55 -1.44 13.39
CA GLU A 57 7.56 -2.17 14.67
C GLU A 57 6.96 -3.58 14.52
N TYR A 58 5.85 -3.72 13.80
CA TYR A 58 5.28 -5.03 13.49
C TYR A 58 6.28 -5.94 12.77
N LYS A 59 6.99 -5.43 11.75
CA LYS A 59 8.04 -6.18 11.04
C LYS A 59 9.17 -6.63 11.97
N LYS A 60 9.54 -5.82 12.98
CA LYS A 60 10.53 -6.21 13.98
C LYS A 60 10.01 -7.36 14.83
N VAL A 61 8.80 -7.24 15.37
CA VAL A 61 8.16 -8.31 16.17
C VAL A 61 8.05 -9.60 15.37
N GLU A 62 7.56 -9.57 14.13
CA GLU A 62 7.47 -10.75 13.25
C GLU A 62 8.86 -11.39 13.03
N ALA A 63 9.90 -10.58 12.84
CA ALA A 63 11.26 -11.06 12.64
C ALA A 63 11.84 -11.72 13.92
N GLU A 64 11.53 -11.17 15.10
CA GLU A 64 12.01 -11.65 16.40
C GLU A 64 11.30 -12.92 16.86
N THR A 65 9.97 -12.96 16.74
CA THR A 65 9.14 -14.09 17.22
C THR A 65 9.09 -15.23 16.21
N LYS A 66 9.38 -14.96 14.92
CA LYS A 66 9.09 -15.84 13.77
C LYS A 66 7.60 -16.19 13.63
N GLU A 67 6.73 -15.50 14.38
CA GLU A 67 5.30 -15.66 14.31
C GLU A 67 4.81 -14.83 13.12
N LYS A 68 4.54 -15.51 12.01
CA LYS A 68 4.05 -14.84 10.81
C LYS A 68 2.61 -14.41 10.99
N ALA A 69 2.25 -13.30 10.34
CA ALA A 69 0.86 -12.93 10.12
C ALA A 69 0.08 -14.16 9.57
N LYS A 70 -1.14 -14.34 10.07
CA LYS A 70 -2.02 -15.40 9.57
C LYS A 70 -2.31 -15.13 8.10
N LYS A 71 -1.86 -16.01 7.20
CA LYS A 71 -2.10 -15.84 5.77
C LYS A 71 -3.60 -15.78 5.47
N LEU A 72 -4.07 -14.65 4.96
CA LEU A 72 -5.43 -14.49 4.45
C LEU A 72 -5.63 -15.24 3.12
N PRO A 73 -6.87 -15.64 2.79
CA PRO A 73 -7.21 -16.08 1.45
C PRO A 73 -6.84 -15.02 0.39
N PRO A 74 -6.28 -15.39 -0.77
CA PRO A 74 -5.78 -14.43 -1.76
C PRO A 74 -6.82 -13.41 -2.26
N ASP A 75 -8.08 -13.81 -2.33
CA ASP A 75 -9.23 -12.97 -2.71
C ASP A 75 -9.58 -11.94 -1.63
N VAL A 76 -9.58 -12.35 -0.36
CA VAL A 76 -9.78 -11.45 0.79
C VAL A 76 -8.63 -10.45 0.89
N GLU A 77 -7.40 -10.93 0.72
CA GLU A 77 -6.21 -10.08 0.65
C GLU A 77 -6.29 -9.07 -0.48
N PHE A 78 -6.67 -9.52 -1.68
CA PHE A 78 -6.83 -8.66 -2.86
C PHE A 78 -7.85 -7.55 -2.61
N TRP A 79 -8.99 -7.88 -2.01
CA TRP A 79 -10.02 -6.89 -1.66
C TRP A 79 -9.52 -5.85 -0.66
N GLY A 80 -8.76 -6.27 0.35
CA GLY A 80 -8.13 -5.36 1.31
C GLY A 80 -7.13 -4.40 0.64
N HIS A 81 -6.27 -4.92 -0.24
CA HIS A 81 -5.33 -4.11 -1.01
C HIS A 81 -6.02 -3.10 -1.91
N CYS A 82 -7.08 -3.51 -2.61
CA CYS A 82 -7.87 -2.64 -3.48
C CYS A 82 -8.49 -1.50 -2.67
N SER A 83 -9.06 -1.80 -1.51
CA SER A 83 -9.69 -0.82 -0.62
C SER A 83 -8.67 0.21 -0.09
N ASN A 84 -7.50 -0.25 0.35
CA ASN A 84 -6.43 0.63 0.86
C ASN A 84 -5.90 1.59 -0.21
N LEU A 85 -5.56 1.08 -1.41
CA LEU A 85 -5.06 1.93 -2.49
C LEU A 85 -6.15 2.83 -3.09
N HIS A 86 -7.40 2.39 -3.10
CA HIS A 86 -8.53 3.24 -3.49
C HIS A 86 -8.70 4.40 -2.51
N TYR A 87 -8.67 4.13 -1.20
CA TYR A 87 -8.74 5.18 -0.18
C TYR A 87 -7.55 6.14 -0.25
N TRP A 88 -6.33 5.62 -0.44
CA TRP A 88 -5.13 6.44 -0.67
C TRP A 88 -5.28 7.40 -1.87
N HIS A 89 -5.87 6.91 -2.98
CA HIS A 89 -6.19 7.76 -4.13
C HIS A 89 -7.24 8.84 -3.79
N LEU A 90 -8.30 8.49 -3.06
CA LEU A 90 -9.32 9.45 -2.62
C LEU A 90 -8.75 10.54 -1.70
N GLN A 91 -7.75 10.21 -0.89
CA GLN A 91 -6.97 11.15 -0.08
C GLN A 91 -5.88 11.88 -0.86
N GLN A 92 -6.01 11.97 -2.19
CA GLN A 92 -5.07 12.67 -3.08
C GLN A 92 -3.61 12.22 -2.91
N TYR A 93 -3.44 10.91 -2.71
CA TYR A 93 -2.14 10.27 -2.51
C TYR A 93 -1.39 10.71 -1.26
N ASP A 94 -2.10 11.05 -0.18
CA ASP A 94 -1.48 11.33 1.10
C ASP A 94 -0.58 10.17 1.57
N THR A 95 0.72 10.45 1.70
CA THR A 95 1.76 9.49 2.07
C THR A 95 1.61 8.94 3.48
N ASN A 96 0.80 9.58 4.33
CA ASN A 96 0.51 9.07 5.67
C ASN A 96 -0.50 7.90 5.68
N ILE A 97 -1.23 7.66 4.58
CA ILE A 97 -2.32 6.66 4.52
C ILE A 97 -1.80 5.24 4.25
N ILE A 98 -0.66 5.12 3.58
CA ILE A 98 -0.03 3.83 3.28
C ILE A 98 1.46 3.92 3.55
N HIS A 99 2.09 2.77 3.85
CA HIS A 99 3.51 2.69 4.13
C HIS A 99 4.38 3.35 3.04
N HIS A 100 5.44 4.05 3.44
CA HIS A 100 6.33 4.81 2.56
C HIS A 100 6.99 3.93 1.49
N GLU A 101 7.37 2.68 1.81
CA GLU A 101 7.93 1.73 0.82
C GLU A 101 6.97 1.45 -0.35
N LEU A 102 5.67 1.69 -0.16
CA LEU A 102 4.67 1.61 -1.22
C LEU A 102 4.33 2.99 -1.78
N ALA A 103 4.10 3.98 -0.92
CA ALA A 103 3.66 5.33 -1.30
C ALA A 103 4.64 6.00 -2.28
N PHE A 104 5.93 6.05 -1.96
CA PHE A 104 6.92 6.79 -2.74
C PHE A 104 7.18 6.17 -4.12
N PRO A 105 7.39 4.84 -4.26
CA PRO A 105 7.52 4.23 -5.59
C PRO A 105 6.28 4.41 -6.46
N LEU A 106 5.07 4.33 -5.89
CA LEU A 106 3.82 4.56 -6.61
C LEU A 106 3.68 6.01 -7.06
N LEU A 107 3.90 6.98 -6.17
CA LEU A 107 3.88 8.42 -6.52
C LEU A 107 4.84 8.74 -7.66
N LYS A 108 6.06 8.19 -7.59
CA LYS A 108 7.07 8.37 -8.63
C LYS A 108 6.62 7.75 -9.96
N ALA A 109 6.00 6.58 -9.94
CA ALA A 109 5.49 5.92 -11.14
C ALA A 109 4.31 6.68 -11.76
N LEU A 110 3.35 7.12 -10.94
CA LEU A 110 2.18 7.91 -11.36
C LEU A 110 2.58 9.27 -11.94
N THR A 111 3.55 9.95 -11.30
CA THR A 111 4.13 11.19 -11.82
C THR A 111 4.72 11.00 -13.22
N LYS A 112 5.39 9.87 -13.47
CA LYS A 112 5.93 9.54 -14.80
C LYS A 112 4.83 9.15 -15.81
N ALA A 113 3.71 8.63 -15.34
CA ALA A 113 2.57 8.27 -16.16
C ALA A 113 1.76 9.49 -16.63
N GLY A 114 1.88 10.62 -15.93
CA GLY A 114 1.22 11.88 -16.28
C GLY A 114 0.19 12.36 -15.26
N ASP A 115 0.02 11.64 -14.14
CA ASP A 115 -0.92 12.02 -13.08
C ASP A 115 -0.50 13.34 -12.42
N LEU A 116 -1.32 14.38 -12.59
CA LEU A 116 -1.03 15.72 -12.09
C LEU A 116 -1.15 15.82 -10.58
N ILE A 117 -2.06 15.06 -9.96
CA ILE A 117 -2.24 15.05 -8.50
C ILE A 117 -1.03 14.36 -7.87
N ALA A 118 -0.62 13.21 -8.41
CA ALA A 118 0.58 12.51 -7.95
C ALA A 118 1.84 13.37 -8.12
N LYS A 119 1.95 14.11 -9.24
CA LYS A 119 3.07 15.02 -9.48
C LYS A 119 3.13 16.18 -8.49
N ALA A 120 1.99 16.74 -8.11
CA ALA A 120 1.92 17.78 -7.09
C ALA A 120 2.36 17.21 -5.74
N ARG A 121 1.72 16.11 -5.30
CA ARG A 121 2.01 15.46 -4.02
C ARG A 121 3.47 15.02 -3.91
N PHE A 122 4.03 14.43 -4.98
CA PHE A 122 5.43 13.99 -5.00
C PHE A 122 6.43 15.15 -4.83
N LYS A 123 6.12 16.35 -5.34
CA LYS A 123 6.96 17.53 -5.10
C LYS A 123 6.88 17.98 -3.64
N ASP A 124 5.69 18.00 -3.07
CA ASP A 124 5.49 18.40 -1.67
C ASP A 124 6.28 17.48 -0.74
N GLU A 125 6.26 16.17 -1.01
CA GLU A 125 6.97 15.17 -0.21
C GLU A 125 8.50 15.22 -0.36
N ILE A 126 9.03 15.71 -1.49
CA ILE A 126 10.49 15.91 -1.65
C ILE A 126 10.94 17.22 -0.98
N ALA A 127 10.05 18.18 -0.81
CA ALA A 127 10.36 19.49 -0.23
C ALA A 127 10.24 19.53 1.30
N LYS A 128 9.61 18.52 1.91
CA LYS A 128 9.59 18.28 3.36
C LYS A 128 10.96 17.84 3.86
#